data_AF-A0A261B5H5-F1
#
_entry.id   AF-A0A261B5H5-F1
#
_cell.length_a   1.000
_cell.length_b   1.000
_cell.length_c   1.000
_cell.angle_alpha   90.00
_cell.angle_beta   90.00
_cell.angle_gamma   90.00
#
_symmetry.space_group_name_H-M   'P 1'
#
loop_
_entity.id
_entity.type
_entity.pdbx_description
1 polymer ?
#
loop_
_entity_poly.entity_id
_entity_poly.type
_entity_poly.pdbx_seq_one_letter_code
_entity_poly.pdbx_strand_id
1 'polypeptide(L)'
;MFKSLVFVSFLAVALASPIDSGYVSTIEEMFNPENESAVCKEESEKFKQCFEVLKEEVQQYSQSSDTPRFPSREEINQSIIEIRQAVECVGEVTCNKLKLTVYIMENVAYAMEQIFGEGYSCLDEQNIKAGLLICFQAEARMEEVQAGGIEALASKMKPIAKCVSEGQDCEDKEKNAFYKGAMALADFAEVAMKVAHGVQTEQLGYIQTFDKKFNRADFDKLEL
;
A
#
# COMPACT_ATOMS: atom_id res chain seq x y z
N MET A 1 11.94 -11.66 4.61
CA MET A 1 11.00 -10.64 5.10
C MET A 1 11.72 -9.32 4.88
N PHE A 2 11.34 -8.34 4.07
CA PHE A 2 10.07 -7.92 3.48
C PHE A 2 10.36 -7.58 1.99
N LYS A 3 9.99 -8.40 0.99
CA LYS A 3 8.72 -8.35 0.25
C LYS A 3 7.83 -7.08 0.32
N SER A 4 8.14 -6.00 1.04
CA SER A 4 7.19 -4.88 1.23
C SER A 4 7.00 -4.05 -0.04
N LEU A 5 8.09 -3.63 -0.71
CA LEU A 5 7.96 -2.96 -2.01
C LEU A 5 7.37 -3.88 -3.05
N VAL A 6 7.86 -5.12 -3.17
CA VAL A 6 7.31 -6.07 -4.14
C VAL A 6 5.86 -6.42 -3.81
N PHE A 7 5.44 -6.52 -2.55
CA PHE A 7 4.05 -6.81 -2.16
C PHE A 7 3.14 -5.63 -2.38
N VAL A 8 3.60 -4.39 -2.15
CA VAL A 8 2.82 -3.20 -2.51
C VAL A 8 2.78 -3.03 -4.01
N SER A 9 3.91 -3.13 -4.71
CA SER A 9 3.95 -3.11 -6.17
C SER A 9 3.13 -4.26 -6.73
N PHE A 10 3.10 -5.43 -6.10
CA PHE A 10 2.24 -6.56 -6.48
C PHE A 10 0.79 -6.32 -6.09
N LEU A 11 0.48 -5.59 -5.02
CA LEU A 11 -0.90 -5.19 -4.72
C LEU A 11 -1.37 -4.14 -5.72
N ALA A 12 -0.56 -3.15 -6.03
CA ALA A 12 -0.86 -2.12 -7.01
C ALA A 12 -0.89 -2.66 -8.44
N VAL A 13 0.00 -3.59 -8.79
CA VAL A 13 0.00 -4.30 -10.07
C VAL A 13 -1.14 -5.31 -10.12
N ALA A 14 -1.45 -6.06 -9.06
CA ALA A 14 -2.64 -6.92 -9.01
C ALA A 14 -3.94 -6.10 -9.09
N LEU A 15 -3.95 -4.86 -8.58
CA LEU A 15 -5.04 -3.90 -8.73
C LEU A 15 -5.00 -3.13 -10.06
N ALA A 16 -3.96 -3.28 -10.89
CA ALA A 16 -3.79 -2.58 -12.18
C ALA A 16 -3.77 -3.50 -13.41
N SER A 17 -3.46 -4.79 -13.24
CA SER A 17 -3.23 -5.73 -14.32
C SER A 17 -3.27 -7.20 -13.82
N PRO A 18 -3.80 -8.14 -14.62
CA PRO A 18 -3.80 -9.56 -14.32
C PRO A 18 -2.37 -10.10 -14.17
N ILE A 19 -2.00 -10.62 -13.00
CA ILE A 19 -0.79 -11.42 -12.79
C ILE A 19 -1.15 -12.72 -12.05
N ASP A 20 -1.47 -13.72 -12.85
CA ASP A 20 -1.50 -15.16 -12.63
C ASP A 20 -1.02 -15.68 -11.24
N SER A 21 -1.98 -15.84 -10.33
CA SER A 21 -1.97 -16.82 -9.22
C SER A 21 -3.40 -16.92 -8.67
N GLY A 22 -3.91 -18.08 -8.23
CA GLY A 22 -5.36 -18.34 -8.03
C GLY A 22 -6.20 -17.47 -7.07
N TYR A 23 -5.66 -16.43 -6.42
CA TYR A 23 -6.43 -15.34 -5.79
C TYR A 23 -6.56 -14.11 -6.69
N VAL A 24 -5.65 -13.98 -7.63
CA VAL A 24 -5.56 -12.94 -8.63
C VAL A 24 -6.70 -13.11 -9.64
N SER A 25 -7.18 -14.32 -9.95
CA SER A 25 -8.33 -14.50 -10.87
C SER A 25 -9.60 -13.75 -10.42
N THR A 26 -9.90 -13.70 -9.11
CA THR A 26 -11.06 -12.94 -8.60
C THR A 26 -10.81 -11.42 -8.68
N ILE A 27 -9.57 -10.98 -8.42
CA ILE A 27 -9.18 -9.58 -8.61
C ILE A 27 -9.20 -9.22 -10.11
N GLU A 28 -8.74 -10.11 -10.98
CA GLU A 28 -8.73 -9.95 -12.44
C GLU A 28 -10.14 -9.78 -13.00
N GLU A 29 -11.09 -10.61 -12.57
CA GLU A 29 -12.50 -10.46 -12.94
C GLU A 29 -13.07 -9.12 -12.45
N MET A 30 -12.67 -8.68 -11.26
CA MET A 30 -13.11 -7.41 -10.69
C MET A 30 -12.53 -6.18 -11.40
N PHE A 31 -11.32 -6.28 -11.94
CA PHE A 31 -10.67 -5.26 -12.76
C PHE A 31 -10.78 -5.56 -14.27
N ASN A 32 -11.68 -6.48 -14.65
CA ASN A 32 -11.88 -6.85 -16.06
C ASN A 32 -12.58 -5.71 -16.83
N PRO A 33 -11.98 -5.21 -17.92
CA PRO A 33 -12.51 -4.10 -18.72
C PRO A 33 -13.83 -4.41 -19.44
N GLU A 34 -14.28 -5.67 -19.52
CA GLU A 34 -15.49 -6.02 -20.28
C GLU A 34 -16.77 -5.31 -19.79
N ASN A 35 -16.83 -4.92 -18.52
CA ASN A 35 -17.96 -4.18 -17.93
C ASN A 35 -17.69 -2.68 -17.73
N GLU A 36 -16.61 -2.14 -18.28
CA GLU A 36 -16.17 -0.77 -18.02
C GLU A 36 -16.70 0.24 -19.05
N SER A 37 -16.91 1.48 -18.59
CA SER A 37 -17.22 2.61 -19.47
C SER A 37 -16.07 2.83 -20.47
N ALA A 38 -16.35 3.44 -21.62
CA ALA A 38 -15.30 3.76 -22.60
C ALA A 38 -14.15 4.57 -22.00
N VAL A 39 -14.47 5.49 -21.07
CA VAL A 39 -13.48 6.30 -20.35
C VAL A 39 -12.60 5.44 -19.44
N CYS A 40 -13.18 4.51 -18.66
CA CYS A 40 -12.41 3.60 -17.82
C CYS A 40 -11.46 2.71 -18.64
N LYS A 41 -11.86 2.29 -19.84
CA LYS A 41 -11.00 1.50 -20.75
C LYS A 41 -9.79 2.30 -21.22
N GLU A 42 -10.01 3.53 -21.67
CA GLU A 42 -8.93 4.44 -22.10
C GLU A 42 -7.96 4.75 -20.95
N GLU A 43 -8.49 5.10 -19.78
CA GLU A 43 -7.67 5.36 -18.59
C GLU A 43 -6.87 4.12 -18.18
N SER A 44 -7.44 2.92 -18.31
CA SER A 44 -6.76 1.66 -18.00
C SER A 44 -5.64 1.32 -18.98
N GLU A 45 -5.83 1.59 -20.27
CA GLU A 45 -4.78 1.44 -21.29
C GLU A 45 -3.62 2.40 -21.02
N LYS A 46 -3.93 3.66 -20.72
CA LYS A 46 -2.93 4.66 -20.33
C LYS A 46 -2.20 4.24 -19.07
N PHE A 47 -2.92 3.73 -18.06
CA PHE A 47 -2.33 3.22 -16.82
C PHE A 47 -1.30 2.13 -17.11
N LYS A 48 -1.66 1.12 -17.91
CA LYS A 48 -0.75 0.02 -18.28
C LYS A 48 0.52 0.55 -18.95
N GLN A 49 0.40 1.48 -19.88
CA GLN A 49 1.55 2.08 -20.57
C GLN A 49 2.48 2.82 -19.60
N CYS A 50 1.92 3.59 -18.67
CA CYS A 50 2.71 4.35 -17.70
C CYS A 50 3.40 3.47 -16.64
N PHE A 51 2.87 2.29 -16.36
CA PHE A 51 3.39 1.36 -15.33
C PHE A 51 4.14 0.16 -15.92
N GLU A 52 4.39 0.10 -17.24
CA GLU A 52 4.98 -1.08 -17.90
C GLU A 52 6.39 -1.41 -17.37
N VAL A 53 7.21 -0.39 -17.09
CA VAL A 53 8.56 -0.55 -16.51
C VAL A 53 8.49 -1.31 -15.18
N LEU A 54 7.57 -0.91 -14.30
CA LEU A 54 7.39 -1.54 -12.99
C LEU A 54 6.88 -2.98 -13.12
N LYS A 55 6.10 -3.29 -14.15
CA LYS A 55 5.60 -4.64 -14.42
C LYS A 55 6.73 -5.59 -14.86
N GLU A 56 7.66 -5.13 -15.68
CA GLU A 56 8.80 -5.93 -16.11
C GLU A 56 9.72 -6.30 -14.94
N GLU A 57 9.98 -5.36 -14.03
CA GLU A 57 10.80 -5.59 -12.83
C GLU A 57 10.16 -6.63 -11.89
N VAL A 58 8.84 -6.55 -11.69
CA VAL A 58 8.08 -7.50 -10.86
C VAL A 58 8.18 -8.92 -11.44
N GLN A 59 8.05 -9.06 -12.76
CA GLN A 59 8.14 -10.37 -13.41
C GLN A 59 9.54 -10.99 -13.25
N GLN A 60 10.61 -10.20 -13.40
CA GLN A 60 11.98 -10.66 -13.18
C GLN A 60 12.24 -11.06 -11.71
N TYR A 61 11.65 -10.35 -10.75
CA TYR A 61 11.74 -10.70 -9.33
C TYR A 61 10.99 -12.00 -9.00
N SER A 62 9.82 -12.23 -9.62
CA SER A 62 9.03 -13.45 -9.39
C SER A 62 9.71 -14.72 -9.95
N GLN A 63 10.58 -14.57 -10.94
CA GLN A 63 11.26 -15.66 -11.64
C GLN A 63 12.68 -15.94 -11.11
N SER A 64 13.26 -15.04 -10.31
CA SER A 64 14.58 -15.24 -9.71
C SER A 64 14.47 -16.08 -8.43
N SER A 65 14.99 -17.31 -8.49
CA SER A 65 15.01 -18.29 -7.40
C SER A 65 16.06 -18.02 -6.32
N ASP A 66 16.68 -16.83 -6.32
CA ASP A 66 17.76 -16.50 -5.39
C ASP A 66 17.21 -16.10 -4.02
N THR A 67 17.99 -16.45 -2.99
CA THR A 67 17.67 -16.18 -1.58
C THR A 67 17.16 -14.74 -1.38
N PRO A 68 15.99 -14.54 -0.75
CA PRO A 68 15.33 -13.25 -0.69
C PRO A 68 16.15 -12.24 0.12
N ARG A 69 16.77 -11.27 -0.57
CA ARG A 69 17.42 -10.10 0.03
C ARG A 69 16.41 -8.96 0.19
N PHE A 70 16.53 -8.19 1.25
CA PHE A 70 15.82 -6.91 1.39
C PHE A 70 16.32 -5.94 0.32
N PRO A 71 15.43 -5.17 -0.35
CA PRO A 71 15.88 -4.08 -1.20
C PRO A 71 16.79 -3.13 -0.41
N SER A 72 17.87 -2.70 -1.03
CA SER A 72 18.71 -1.60 -0.56
C SER A 72 17.92 -0.31 -0.54
N ARG A 73 18.42 0.66 0.21
CA ARG A 73 17.88 2.01 0.24
C ARG A 73 17.89 2.64 -1.16
N GLU A 74 18.93 2.38 -1.94
CA GLU A 74 19.08 2.84 -3.32
C GLU A 74 18.00 2.26 -4.23
N GLU A 75 17.75 0.95 -4.16
CA GLU A 75 16.67 0.28 -4.91
C GLU A 75 15.31 0.88 -4.55
N ILE A 76 15.05 1.15 -3.27
CA ILE A 76 13.78 1.75 -2.81
C ILE A 76 13.62 3.17 -3.34
N ASN A 77 14.67 3.98 -3.24
CA ASN A 77 14.65 5.37 -3.74
C ASN A 77 14.39 5.41 -5.25
N GLN A 78 14.98 4.48 -6.01
CA GLN A 78 14.74 4.36 -7.43
C GLN A 78 13.28 3.99 -7.73
N SER A 79 12.72 2.99 -7.04
CA SER A 79 11.30 2.63 -7.20
C SER A 79 10.34 3.76 -6.82
N ILE A 80 10.66 4.59 -5.83
CA ILE A 80 9.85 5.78 -5.49
C ILE A 80 9.81 6.74 -6.68
N ILE A 81 10.95 7.00 -7.33
CA ILE A 81 11.02 7.88 -8.51
C ILE A 81 10.16 7.32 -9.64
N GLU A 82 10.27 6.03 -9.93
CA GLU A 82 9.50 5.36 -10.99
C GLU A 82 8.00 5.38 -10.72
N ILE A 83 7.56 5.10 -9.49
CA ILE A 83 6.15 5.19 -9.11
C ILE A 83 5.63 6.62 -9.30
N ARG A 84 6.40 7.64 -8.89
CA ARG A 84 5.99 9.05 -9.05
C ARG A 84 5.88 9.44 -10.53
N GLN A 85 6.84 9.03 -11.35
CA GLN A 85 6.80 9.26 -12.80
C GLN A 85 5.61 8.55 -13.46
N ALA A 86 5.32 7.31 -13.05
CA ALA A 86 4.18 6.55 -13.55
C ALA A 86 2.85 7.21 -13.17
N VAL A 87 2.69 7.65 -11.91
CA VAL A 87 1.51 8.39 -11.45
C VAL A 87 1.34 9.71 -12.23
N GLU A 88 2.43 10.46 -12.43
CA GLU A 88 2.41 11.71 -13.21
C GLU A 88 2.03 11.45 -14.68
N CYS A 89 2.56 10.38 -15.29
CA CYS A 89 2.21 9.94 -16.63
C CYS A 89 0.71 9.61 -16.76
N VAL A 90 0.14 8.88 -15.78
CA VAL A 90 -1.29 8.53 -15.76
C VAL A 90 -2.14 9.79 -15.66
N GLY A 91 -1.76 10.74 -14.80
CA GLY A 91 -2.50 11.97 -14.56
C GLY A 91 -3.80 11.71 -13.78
N GLU A 92 -4.77 12.60 -13.94
CA GLU A 92 -6.06 12.48 -13.26
C GLU A 92 -6.91 11.35 -13.88
N VAL A 93 -7.49 10.51 -13.02
CA VAL A 93 -8.36 9.39 -13.40
C VAL A 93 -9.74 9.54 -12.80
N THR A 94 -10.76 9.23 -13.58
CA THR A 94 -12.17 9.27 -13.17
C THR A 94 -12.68 7.90 -12.77
N CYS A 95 -12.06 6.83 -13.28
CA CYS A 95 -12.43 5.47 -12.94
C CYS A 95 -12.08 5.14 -11.48
N ASN A 96 -13.08 4.76 -10.67
CA ASN A 96 -12.90 4.53 -9.22
C ASN A 96 -11.88 3.42 -8.90
N LYS A 97 -11.80 2.40 -9.75
CA LYS A 97 -10.76 1.35 -9.67
C LYS A 97 -9.36 1.91 -9.84
N LEU A 98 -9.16 2.80 -10.81
CA LEU A 98 -7.87 3.43 -11.04
C LEU A 98 -7.56 4.48 -9.97
N LYS A 99 -8.56 5.20 -9.46
CA LYS A 99 -8.39 6.06 -8.28
C LYS A 99 -7.87 5.28 -7.09
N LEU A 100 -8.42 4.09 -6.82
CA LEU A 100 -7.95 3.19 -5.78
C LEU A 100 -6.49 2.80 -5.97
N THR A 101 -6.12 2.38 -7.18
CA THR A 101 -4.75 1.97 -7.51
C THR A 101 -3.76 3.13 -7.38
N VAL A 102 -4.08 4.30 -7.93
CA VAL A 102 -3.26 5.52 -7.80
C VAL A 102 -3.12 5.92 -6.34
N TYR A 103 -4.22 5.93 -5.58
CA TYR A 103 -4.20 6.24 -4.15
C TYR A 103 -3.26 5.31 -3.38
N ILE A 104 -3.32 4.00 -3.62
CA ILE A 104 -2.45 3.01 -2.98
C ILE A 104 -0.98 3.25 -3.33
N MET A 105 -0.68 3.47 -4.62
CA MET A 105 0.68 3.74 -5.09
C MET A 105 1.28 5.00 -4.45
N GLU A 106 0.52 6.09 -4.41
CA GLU A 106 0.99 7.33 -3.83
C GLU A 106 1.20 7.25 -2.31
N ASN A 107 0.32 6.53 -1.59
CA ASN A 107 0.48 6.28 -0.15
C ASN A 107 1.76 5.51 0.13
N VAL A 108 2.07 4.47 -0.65
CA VAL A 108 3.29 3.70 -0.41
C VAL A 108 4.53 4.44 -0.86
N ALA A 109 4.51 5.13 -2.01
CA ALA A 109 5.62 5.98 -2.40
C ALA A 109 5.96 6.99 -1.30
N TYR A 110 4.94 7.62 -0.70
CA TYR A 110 5.13 8.51 0.45
C TYR A 110 5.66 7.77 1.68
N ALA A 111 5.09 6.61 2.03
CA ALA A 111 5.54 5.84 3.17
C ALA A 111 7.02 5.46 3.07
N MET A 112 7.44 4.98 1.90
CA MET A 112 8.82 4.59 1.65
C MET A 112 9.74 5.81 1.64
N GLU A 113 9.31 6.95 1.07
CA GLU A 113 10.05 8.21 1.12
C GLU A 113 10.34 8.63 2.57
N GLN A 114 9.36 8.51 3.46
CA GLN A 114 9.53 8.88 4.87
C GLN A 114 10.37 7.85 5.65
N ILE A 115 10.06 6.55 5.52
CA ILE A 115 10.70 5.47 6.28
C ILE A 115 12.14 5.23 5.82
N PHE A 116 12.41 5.23 4.52
CA PHE A 116 13.75 5.00 3.97
C PHE A 116 14.50 6.31 3.70
N GLY A 117 13.84 7.46 3.81
CA GLY A 117 14.45 8.77 3.88
C GLY A 117 14.94 9.09 5.29
N GLU A 118 14.26 10.02 5.96
CA GLU A 118 14.67 10.51 7.28
C GLU A 118 14.38 9.53 8.43
N GLY A 119 13.41 8.61 8.27
CA GLY A 119 13.05 7.63 9.31
C GLY A 119 13.90 6.36 9.34
N TYR A 120 14.95 6.27 8.52
CA TYR A 120 15.65 5.01 8.27
C TYR A 120 16.33 4.44 9.51
N SER A 121 16.82 5.28 10.42
CA SER A 121 17.44 4.85 11.68
C SER A 121 16.47 4.09 12.59
N CYS A 122 15.16 4.35 12.46
CA CYS A 122 14.12 3.67 13.23
C CYS A 122 13.82 2.26 12.70
N LEU A 123 14.43 1.84 11.58
CA LEU A 123 14.24 0.50 11.03
C LEU A 123 15.09 -0.54 11.78
N ASP A 124 14.55 -1.05 12.88
CA ASP A 124 15.01 -2.29 13.50
C ASP A 124 13.96 -3.38 13.34
N GLU A 125 14.28 -4.42 12.56
CA GLU A 125 13.32 -5.49 12.23
C GLU A 125 12.80 -6.23 13.45
N GLN A 126 13.63 -6.42 14.50
CA GLN A 126 13.22 -7.12 15.71
C GLN A 126 12.30 -6.24 16.55
N ASN A 127 12.65 -4.97 16.73
CA ASN A 127 11.85 -4.01 17.49
C ASN A 127 10.52 -3.73 16.81
N ILE A 128 10.49 -3.60 15.48
CA ILE A 128 9.24 -3.40 14.72
C ILE A 128 8.33 -4.62 14.86
N LYS A 129 8.84 -5.85 14.73
CA LYS A 129 8.02 -7.06 14.89
C LYS A 129 7.47 -7.21 16.30
N ALA A 130 8.30 -7.00 17.31
CA ALA A 130 7.88 -7.04 18.70
C ALA A 130 6.86 -5.94 19.01
N GLY A 131 7.14 -4.71 18.56
CA GLY A 131 6.27 -3.54 18.69
C GLY A 131 4.91 -3.76 18.01
N LEU A 132 4.88 -4.30 16.80
CA LEU A 132 3.64 -4.63 16.10
C LEU A 132 2.77 -5.59 16.92
N LEU A 133 3.35 -6.64 17.50
CA LEU A 133 2.60 -7.59 18.32
C LEU A 133 2.03 -6.92 19.58
N ILE A 134 2.84 -6.13 20.27
CA ILE A 134 2.45 -5.43 21.50
C ILE A 134 1.36 -4.39 21.20
N CYS A 135 1.58 -3.55 20.19
CA CYS A 135 0.65 -2.50 19.79
C CYS A 135 -0.65 -3.07 19.25
N PHE A 136 -0.62 -4.19 18.52
CA PHE A 136 -1.83 -4.88 18.11
C PHE A 136 -2.66 -5.30 19.34
N GLN A 137 -2.03 -5.92 20.34
CA GLN A 137 -2.74 -6.34 21.55
C GLN A 137 -3.28 -5.16 22.37
N ALA A 138 -2.57 -4.04 22.39
CA ALA A 138 -2.98 -2.83 23.10
C ALA A 138 -4.16 -2.12 22.41
N GLU A 139 -4.10 -1.95 21.10
CA GLU A 139 -5.03 -1.11 20.33
C GLU A 139 -6.23 -1.88 19.74
N ALA A 140 -6.03 -3.15 19.40
CA ALA A 140 -7.01 -4.01 18.74
C ALA A 140 -7.41 -5.17 19.66
N ARG A 141 -8.24 -4.87 20.67
CA ARG A 141 -8.83 -5.90 21.54
C ARG A 141 -9.57 -6.94 20.70
N MET A 142 -9.22 -8.21 20.87
CA MET A 142 -9.75 -9.30 20.05
C MET A 142 -11.27 -9.39 20.09
N GLU A 143 -11.91 -9.05 21.21
CA GLU A 143 -13.36 -9.04 21.37
C GLU A 143 -14.03 -7.99 20.46
N GLU A 144 -13.44 -6.78 20.36
CA GLU A 144 -13.91 -5.70 19.48
C GLU A 144 -13.72 -6.08 18.01
N VAL A 145 -12.58 -6.68 17.68
CA VAL A 145 -12.27 -7.15 16.32
C VAL A 145 -13.19 -8.29 15.90
N GLN A 146 -13.48 -9.25 16.79
CA GLN A 146 -14.40 -10.35 16.50
C GLN A 146 -15.84 -9.87 16.33
N ALA A 147 -16.27 -8.89 17.13
CA ALA A 147 -17.63 -8.35 17.05
C ALA A 147 -17.84 -7.46 15.81
N GLY A 148 -16.86 -6.64 15.44
CA GLY A 148 -16.97 -5.69 14.32
C GLY A 148 -16.27 -6.13 13.02
N GLY A 149 -15.66 -7.31 13.00
CA GLY A 149 -15.03 -7.89 11.82
C GLY A 149 -13.89 -7.06 11.23
N ILE A 150 -13.75 -7.10 9.91
CA ILE A 150 -12.66 -6.42 9.19
C ILE A 150 -12.69 -4.91 9.38
N GLU A 151 -13.88 -4.30 9.52
CA GLU A 151 -13.99 -2.84 9.67
C GLU A 151 -13.46 -2.38 11.02
N ALA A 152 -13.77 -3.13 12.08
CA ALA A 152 -13.19 -2.89 13.40
C ALA A 152 -11.68 -3.02 13.35
N LEU A 153 -11.14 -4.07 12.71
CA LEU A 153 -9.68 -4.22 12.58
C LEU A 153 -9.04 -3.08 11.76
N ALA A 154 -9.63 -2.74 10.61
CA ALA A 154 -9.13 -1.69 9.73
C ALA A 154 -9.08 -0.33 10.45
N SER A 155 -10.06 -0.03 11.30
CA SER A 155 -10.10 1.20 12.11
C SER A 155 -8.95 1.30 13.13
N LYS A 156 -8.32 0.19 13.51
CA LYS A 156 -7.20 0.15 14.45
C LYS A 156 -5.82 0.29 13.79
N MET A 157 -5.74 0.31 12.47
CA MET A 157 -4.44 0.39 11.77
C MET A 157 -3.65 1.65 12.12
N LYS A 158 -4.31 2.82 12.19
CA LYS A 158 -3.66 4.10 12.55
C LYS A 158 -3.21 4.14 14.01
N PRO A 159 -4.05 3.77 15.01
CA PRO A 159 -3.60 3.60 16.38
C PRO A 159 -2.39 2.66 16.53
N ILE A 160 -2.41 1.50 15.86
CA ILE A 160 -1.30 0.54 15.87
C ILE A 160 -0.03 1.18 15.29
N ALA A 161 -0.13 1.88 14.16
CA ALA A 161 1.00 2.57 13.55
C ALA A 161 1.59 3.63 14.48
N LYS A 162 0.74 4.44 15.14
CA LYS A 162 1.19 5.41 16.14
C LYS A 162 1.97 4.72 17.26
N CYS A 163 1.39 3.70 17.89
CA CYS A 163 2.03 2.96 18.98
C CYS A 163 3.38 2.35 18.54
N VAL A 164 3.46 1.77 17.34
CA VAL A 164 4.71 1.20 16.81
C VAL A 164 5.76 2.30 16.65
N SER A 165 5.39 3.46 16.12
CA SER A 165 6.31 4.60 15.97
C SER A 165 6.79 5.16 17.31
N GLU A 166 5.93 5.26 18.31
CA GLU A 166 6.31 5.68 19.68
C GLU A 166 7.35 4.73 20.30
N GLY A 167 7.21 3.43 20.04
CA GLY A 167 8.09 2.38 20.54
C GLY A 167 9.44 2.25 19.84
N GLN A 168 9.73 3.04 18.78
CA GLN A 168 11.03 2.98 18.11
C GLN A 168 12.11 3.73 18.93
N ASP A 169 13.32 3.16 18.96
CA ASP A 169 14.49 3.75 19.63
C ASP A 169 15.39 4.47 18.61
N CYS A 170 15.02 5.70 18.28
CA CYS A 170 15.69 6.58 17.32
C CYS A 170 15.43 8.06 17.70
N GLU A 171 16.15 9.00 17.08
CA GLU A 171 16.00 10.43 17.38
C GLU A 171 14.59 10.95 17.04
N ASP A 172 14.09 11.94 17.77
CA ASP A 172 12.72 12.45 17.62
C ASP A 172 12.39 12.89 16.19
N LYS A 173 13.35 13.50 15.49
CA LYS A 173 13.18 13.91 14.09
C LYS A 173 12.93 12.69 13.19
N GLU A 174 13.75 11.67 13.34
CA GLU A 174 13.69 10.43 12.55
C GLU A 174 12.44 9.63 12.90
N LYS A 175 12.08 9.60 14.19
CA LYS A 175 10.86 8.99 14.71
C LYS A 175 9.60 9.64 14.13
N ASN A 176 9.58 10.97 14.00
CA ASN A 176 8.46 11.68 13.39
C ASN A 176 8.36 11.39 11.89
N ALA A 177 9.48 11.29 11.17
CA ALA A 177 9.46 10.85 9.77
C ALA A 177 8.94 9.41 9.65
N PHE A 178 9.45 8.50 10.47
CA PHE A 178 8.97 7.13 10.54
C PHE A 178 7.46 7.06 10.83
N TYR A 179 6.97 7.88 11.76
CA TYR A 179 5.54 8.02 12.09
C TYR A 179 4.70 8.42 10.89
N LYS A 180 5.11 9.45 10.13
CA LYS A 180 4.40 9.88 8.92
C LYS A 180 4.30 8.74 7.90
N GLY A 181 5.40 8.00 7.71
CA GLY A 181 5.40 6.86 6.81
C GLY A 181 4.56 5.68 7.32
N ALA A 182 4.60 5.39 8.62
CA ALA A 182 3.79 4.36 9.25
C ALA A 182 2.28 4.67 9.16
N MET A 183 1.90 5.94 9.28
CA MET A 183 0.53 6.39 9.11
C MET A 183 0.03 6.23 7.67
N ALA A 184 0.88 6.49 6.67
CA ALA A 184 0.55 6.21 5.27
C ALA A 184 0.45 4.70 4.98
N LEU A 185 1.29 3.86 5.60
CA LEU A 185 1.13 2.40 5.54
C LEU A 185 -0.15 1.93 6.23
N ALA A 186 -0.58 2.57 7.32
CA ALA A 186 -1.84 2.27 7.97
C ALA A 186 -3.04 2.63 7.10
N ASP A 187 -3.01 3.78 6.41
CA ASP A 187 -4.04 4.16 5.42
C ASP A 187 -4.10 3.15 4.27
N PHE A 188 -2.94 2.72 3.75
CA PHE A 188 -2.86 1.64 2.78
C PHE A 188 -3.46 0.34 3.33
N ALA A 189 -3.07 -0.09 4.54
CA ALA A 189 -3.54 -1.34 5.14
C ALA A 189 -5.07 -1.33 5.38
N GLU A 190 -5.62 -0.21 5.84
CA GLU A 190 -7.07 -0.02 6.00
C GLU A 190 -7.80 -0.25 4.66
N VAL A 191 -7.31 0.38 3.59
CA VAL A 191 -7.89 0.25 2.26
C VAL A 191 -7.72 -1.17 1.72
N ALA A 192 -6.53 -1.75 1.82
CA ALA A 192 -6.23 -3.10 1.34
C ALA A 192 -7.08 -4.17 2.05
N MET A 193 -7.30 -4.03 3.36
CA MET A 193 -8.18 -4.93 4.13
C MET A 193 -9.63 -4.86 3.65
N LYS A 194 -10.16 -3.65 3.40
CA LYS A 194 -11.53 -3.45 2.90
C LYS A 194 -11.69 -4.01 1.48
N VAL A 195 -10.70 -3.81 0.61
CA VAL A 195 -10.67 -4.38 -0.73
C VAL A 195 -10.64 -5.90 -0.67
N ALA A 196 -9.72 -6.49 0.10
CA ALA A 196 -9.60 -7.94 0.25
C ALA A 196 -10.89 -8.58 0.80
N HIS A 197 -11.52 -7.93 1.78
CA HIS A 197 -12.81 -8.40 2.30
C HIS A 197 -13.93 -8.32 1.26
N GLY A 198 -14.02 -7.20 0.52
CA GLY A 198 -15.00 -7.05 -0.56
C GLY A 198 -14.82 -8.12 -1.65
N VAL A 199 -13.57 -8.43 -2.01
CA VAL A 199 -13.23 -9.53 -2.94
C VAL A 199 -13.70 -10.88 -2.37
N GLN A 200 -13.34 -11.20 -1.13
CA GLN A 200 -13.67 -12.49 -0.49
C GLN A 200 -15.17 -12.71 -0.29
N THR A 201 -15.94 -11.64 -0.16
CA THR A 201 -17.39 -11.68 0.11
C THR A 201 -18.25 -11.32 -1.10
N GLU A 202 -17.63 -11.06 -2.26
CA GLU A 202 -18.26 -10.56 -3.48
C GLU A 202 -19.00 -9.20 -3.30
N GLN A 203 -18.70 -8.47 -2.21
CA GLN A 203 -19.28 -7.16 -1.89
C GLN A 203 -18.38 -6.04 -2.41
N LEU A 204 -18.50 -5.76 -3.71
CA LEU A 204 -17.59 -4.84 -4.41
C LEU A 204 -17.89 -3.36 -4.22
N GLY A 205 -18.93 -3.01 -3.44
CA GLY A 205 -19.40 -1.63 -3.28
C GLY A 205 -18.29 -0.67 -2.89
N TYR A 206 -17.40 -1.06 -1.98
CA TYR A 206 -16.28 -0.24 -1.54
C TYR A 206 -15.35 0.19 -2.69
N ILE A 207 -15.05 -0.71 -3.63
CA ILE A 207 -14.20 -0.43 -4.80
C ILE A 207 -14.97 0.42 -5.82
N GLN A 208 -16.24 0.09 -6.04
CA GLN A 208 -17.10 0.78 -7.00
C GLN A 208 -17.40 2.22 -6.61
N THR A 209 -17.34 2.56 -5.32
CA THR A 209 -17.59 3.92 -4.81
C THR A 209 -16.32 4.60 -4.30
N PHE A 210 -15.14 4.06 -4.57
CA PHE A 210 -13.89 4.65 -4.09
C PHE A 210 -13.59 5.98 -4.78
N ASP A 211 -13.42 7.05 -3.99
CA ASP A 211 -13.17 8.40 -4.51
C ASP A 211 -12.11 9.18 -3.71
N LYS A 212 -11.28 8.49 -2.91
CA LYS A 212 -10.21 9.17 -2.18
C LYS A 212 -9.07 9.55 -3.13
N LYS A 213 -8.46 10.71 -2.86
CA LYS A 213 -7.23 11.18 -3.49
C LYS A 213 -6.12 11.27 -2.44
N PHE A 214 -4.90 10.87 -2.81
CA PHE A 214 -3.77 11.06 -1.92
C PHE A 214 -3.48 12.55 -1.75
N ASN A 215 -3.17 12.94 -0.53
CA ASN A 215 -2.79 14.31 -0.20
C ASN A 215 -1.62 14.30 0.78
N ARG A 216 -0.44 14.67 0.29
CA ARG A 216 0.80 14.71 1.07
C ARG A 216 0.64 15.54 2.36
N ALA A 217 -0.10 16.66 2.29
CA ALA A 217 -0.28 17.57 3.41
C ALA A 217 -1.02 16.93 4.60
N ASP A 218 -1.81 15.88 4.36
CA ASP A 218 -2.49 15.18 5.45
C ASP A 218 -1.54 14.39 6.35
N PHE A 219 -0.38 14.01 5.81
CA PHE A 219 0.68 13.35 6.55
C PHE A 219 1.76 14.32 7.01
N ASP A 220 2.14 15.30 6.20
CA ASP A 220 3.24 16.22 6.53
C ASP A 220 2.97 17.04 7.80
N LYS A 221 1.70 17.30 8.12
CA LYS A 221 1.24 17.99 9.33
C LYS A 221 1.22 17.13 10.60
N LEU A 222 1.47 15.83 10.49
CA LEU A 222 1.46 14.93 11.63
C LEU A 222 2.71 15.13 12.48
N GLU A 223 2.50 15.11 13.79
CA GLU A 223 3.53 15.11 14.82
C GLU A 223 3.19 14.00 15.81
N LEU A 224 4.21 13.25 16.26
CA LEU A 224 4.03 12.11 17.15
C LEU A 224 3.59 12.56 18.56
#